data_AF-A0A553NKF1-F1
#
_entry.id   AF-A0A553NKF1-F1
#
_cell.length_a   1.000
_cell.length_b   1.000
_cell.length_c   1.000
_cell.angle_alpha   90.00
_cell.angle_beta   90.00
_cell.angle_gamma   90.00
#
_symmetry.space_group_name_H-M   'P 1'
#
loop_
_entity.id
_entity.type
_entity.pdbx_description
1 polymer ?
#
loop_
_entity_poly.entity_id
_entity_poly.type
_entity_poly.pdbx_seq_one_letter_code
_entity_poly.pdbx_strand_id
1 'polypeptide(L)'
;MDDEPERTKRWEGGYERTWEVLKEDESGSLKATVEDILFQAKRKRVFESHGQVRLGMMRHLFVVIDSSRSMEDQDLKPNRLTSTLKLMEHFVEEYFDQNPISQIGIITTKNKRAEKLTDLAGNPKKHIVALKKAVDSTCVGEPSLYNSLNIAMQTLKHMPAHTSKEILVIFSSLTTCDPANIYELIKTLNGLKIRVSVIGLSAEVRVCTILTRETGGLYNVILDESHFKELLLLHVKPPPATSASECSLIRMGILTVLVSQSCLSGDITVLNASPNTQSSRWSVKCAVGAQRFSVICGEMTVLTVRVYRFCEACQGELKDKSVFTCLACKKVFCVECDIFIHDTLHCCPGCMQTDGAS
;
A
#
# COMPACT_ATOMS: atom_id res chain seq x y z
N MET A 1 -55.99 -17.98 41.90
CA MET A 1 -55.15 -18.86 41.07
C MET A 1 -54.67 -17.96 39.95
N ASP A 2 -53.38 -17.65 39.99
CA ASP A 2 -52.70 -16.70 39.12
C ASP A 2 -52.65 -17.20 37.68
N ASP A 3 -53.18 -16.40 36.74
CA ASP A 3 -52.90 -16.52 35.32
C ASP A 3 -51.65 -15.68 35.02
N GLU A 4 -50.47 -16.31 35.12
CA GLU A 4 -49.21 -15.73 34.67
C GLU A 4 -49.10 -15.93 33.15
N PRO A 5 -48.92 -14.88 32.32
CA PRO A 5 -48.80 -15.06 30.88
C PRO A 5 -47.53 -15.86 30.58
N GLU A 6 -47.68 -17.00 29.88
CA GLU A 6 -46.58 -17.83 29.40
C GLU A 6 -45.51 -16.94 28.74
N ARG A 7 -44.36 -16.83 29.42
CA ARG A 7 -43.23 -16.05 28.94
C ARG A 7 -42.70 -16.70 27.68
N THR A 8 -43.15 -16.17 26.53
CA THR A 8 -42.72 -16.53 25.19
C THR A 8 -41.22 -16.73 25.17
N LYS A 9 -40.72 -17.87 24.66
CA LYS A 9 -39.29 -18.16 24.72
C LYS A 9 -38.54 -17.06 24.00
N ARG A 10 -37.36 -16.68 24.49
CA ARG A 10 -36.61 -15.51 24.03
C ARG A 10 -36.28 -15.49 22.52
N TRP A 11 -36.42 -16.62 21.82
CA TRP A 11 -36.28 -16.79 20.37
C TRP A 11 -37.59 -16.68 19.57
N GLU A 12 -38.75 -16.63 20.24
CA GLU A 12 -40.11 -16.50 19.68
C GLU A 12 -40.59 -15.05 19.76
N GLY A 13 -39.86 -14.19 20.51
CA GLY A 13 -39.93 -12.75 20.32
C GLY A 13 -39.56 -12.46 18.87
N GLY A 14 -40.45 -11.74 18.17
CA GLY A 14 -40.28 -11.41 16.75
C GLY A 14 -38.86 -10.93 16.48
N TYR A 15 -38.33 -11.32 15.32
CA TYR A 15 -37.08 -10.83 14.76
C TYR A 15 -37.10 -9.29 14.82
N GLU A 16 -36.58 -8.71 15.92
CA GLU A 16 -36.37 -7.28 16.04
C GLU A 16 -35.35 -6.96 14.95
N ARG A 17 -35.85 -6.43 13.84
CA ARG A 17 -35.03 -6.05 12.71
C ARG A 17 -34.10 -4.99 13.26
N THR A 18 -32.81 -5.26 13.32
CA THR A 18 -31.79 -4.28 13.76
C THR A 18 -31.87 -2.96 12.98
N TRP A 19 -32.49 -3.00 11.80
CA TRP A 19 -32.84 -1.87 10.95
C TRP A 19 -33.94 -0.94 11.48
N GLU A 20 -34.73 -1.35 12.48
CA GLU A 20 -35.74 -0.49 13.13
C GLU A 20 -35.14 0.47 14.17
N VAL A 21 -33.90 0.21 14.63
CA VAL A 21 -33.14 1.10 15.52
C VAL A 21 -32.53 2.28 14.75
N LEU A 22 -32.43 2.16 13.42
CA LEU A 22 -32.06 3.28 12.54
C LEU A 22 -33.28 4.21 12.40
N LYS A 23 -33.43 5.16 13.33
CA LYS A 23 -34.42 6.23 13.22
C LYS A 23 -33.96 7.28 12.21
N GLU A 24 -34.90 7.68 11.36
CA GLU A 24 -34.82 8.90 10.54
C GLU A 24 -34.96 10.14 11.42
N ASP A 25 -34.18 11.19 11.12
CA ASP A 25 -34.39 12.53 11.67
C ASP A 25 -35.62 13.18 10.99
N GLU A 26 -36.14 14.31 11.50
CA GLU A 26 -37.35 15.02 10.99
C GLU A 26 -37.31 15.38 9.49
N SER A 27 -36.14 15.30 8.83
CA SER A 27 -35.97 15.50 7.39
C SER A 27 -35.99 14.20 6.55
N GLY A 28 -36.27 13.04 7.15
CA GLY A 28 -36.45 11.77 6.45
C GLY A 28 -35.19 11.23 5.76
N SER A 29 -33.99 11.52 6.29
CA SER A 29 -32.72 11.11 5.67
C SER A 29 -31.89 10.22 6.60
N LEU A 30 -31.72 8.96 6.21
CA LEU A 30 -30.77 8.01 6.82
C LEU A 30 -29.45 8.06 6.06
N LYS A 31 -28.53 8.99 6.37
CA LYS A 31 -27.12 8.96 5.91
C LYS A 31 -26.33 10.16 6.44
N ALA A 32 -25.53 9.94 7.48
CA ALA A 32 -24.36 10.77 7.79
C ALA A 32 -23.41 10.07 8.78
N THR A 33 -23.94 9.32 9.74
CA THR A 33 -23.13 8.80 10.86
C THR A 33 -22.13 7.71 10.47
N VAL A 34 -22.47 6.78 9.57
CA VAL A 34 -21.54 5.67 9.23
C VAL A 34 -20.37 6.16 8.39
N GLU A 35 -20.62 7.00 7.39
CA GLU A 35 -19.57 7.57 6.54
C GLU A 35 -18.64 8.51 7.34
N ASP A 36 -19.20 9.32 8.24
CA ASP A 36 -18.41 10.18 9.14
C ASP A 36 -17.56 9.38 10.13
N ILE A 37 -18.10 8.28 10.69
CA ILE A 37 -17.35 7.38 11.58
C ILE A 37 -16.21 6.70 10.81
N LEU A 38 -16.48 6.21 9.60
CA LEU A 38 -15.48 5.57 8.75
C LEU A 38 -14.38 6.58 8.37
N PHE A 39 -14.77 7.80 8.03
CA PHE A 39 -13.87 8.90 7.68
C PHE A 39 -12.97 9.30 8.86
N GLN A 40 -13.52 9.45 10.07
CA GLN A 40 -12.75 9.74 11.27
C GLN A 40 -11.78 8.60 11.63
N ALA A 41 -12.19 7.34 11.44
CA ALA A 41 -11.33 6.18 11.66
C ALA A 41 -10.16 6.13 10.65
N LYS A 42 -10.44 6.39 9.37
CA LYS A 42 -9.43 6.46 8.31
C LYS A 42 -8.41 7.56 8.60
N ARG A 43 -8.87 8.73 9.03
CA ARG A 43 -8.00 9.89 9.35
C ARG A 43 -7.13 9.67 10.59
N LYS A 44 -7.66 9.07 11.68
CA LYS A 44 -6.84 8.74 12.87
C LYS A 44 -5.63 7.87 12.49
N ARG A 45 -5.81 6.90 11.61
CA ARG A 45 -4.75 5.99 11.14
C ARG A 45 -3.72 6.70 10.26
N VAL A 46 -4.15 7.62 9.38
CA VAL A 46 -3.24 8.44 8.58
C VAL A 46 -2.36 9.31 9.48
N PHE A 47 -2.94 9.95 10.49
CA PHE A 47 -2.21 10.82 11.42
C PHE A 47 -1.24 10.07 12.34
N GLU A 48 -1.61 8.88 12.82
CA GLU A 48 -0.74 8.06 13.70
C GLU A 48 0.51 7.52 13.00
N SER A 49 0.50 7.42 11.66
CA SER A 49 1.60 6.81 10.91
C SER A 49 2.80 7.73 10.61
N HIS A 50 2.67 9.06 10.78
CA HIS A 50 3.71 10.02 10.38
C HIS A 50 4.63 10.41 11.55
N GLY A 51 5.39 9.43 12.05
CA GLY A 51 6.54 9.70 12.91
C GLY A 51 7.77 10.08 12.08
N GLN A 52 8.56 11.05 12.54
CA GLN A 52 9.83 11.39 11.90
C GLN A 52 10.89 10.34 12.26
N VAL A 53 10.89 9.25 11.48
CA VAL A 53 11.72 8.06 11.70
C VAL A 53 12.58 7.78 10.47
N ARG A 54 13.73 7.12 10.66
CA ARG A 54 14.56 6.69 9.54
C ARG A 54 13.79 5.67 8.72
N LEU A 55 13.73 5.85 7.41
CA LEU A 55 13.01 4.96 6.48
C LEU A 55 14.00 4.11 5.67
N GLY A 56 13.64 2.86 5.38
CA GLY A 56 14.39 1.99 4.49
C GLY A 56 14.04 2.29 3.03
N MET A 57 14.81 3.15 2.36
CA MET A 57 14.48 3.59 0.99
C MET A 57 14.67 2.51 -0.08
N MET A 58 15.70 1.67 0.01
CA MET A 58 15.95 0.57 -0.92
C MET A 58 15.39 -0.73 -0.37
N ARG A 59 14.33 -1.23 -1.02
CA ARG A 59 13.55 -2.34 -0.51
C ARG A 59 13.58 -3.52 -1.48
N HIS A 60 13.82 -4.70 -0.94
CA HIS A 60 13.62 -5.97 -1.64
C HIS A 60 12.45 -6.69 -0.99
N LEU A 61 11.32 -6.67 -1.68
CA LEU A 61 10.07 -7.26 -1.21
C LEU A 61 9.82 -8.57 -1.93
N PHE A 62 9.64 -9.65 -1.19
CA PHE A 62 9.04 -10.88 -1.70
C PHE A 62 7.58 -10.96 -1.31
N VAL A 63 6.71 -11.12 -2.29
CA VAL A 63 5.29 -11.38 -2.07
C VAL A 63 5.05 -12.88 -2.21
N VAL A 64 4.52 -13.52 -1.17
CA VAL A 64 4.10 -14.91 -1.16
C VAL A 64 2.58 -14.96 -1.22
N ILE A 65 2.03 -15.58 -2.26
CA ILE A 65 0.59 -15.71 -2.47
C ILE A 65 0.18 -17.16 -2.24
N ASP A 66 -0.74 -17.37 -1.30
CA ASP A 66 -1.37 -18.67 -1.10
C ASP A 66 -2.27 -19.02 -2.31
N SER A 67 -2.10 -20.22 -2.88
CA SER A 67 -2.90 -20.78 -3.98
C SER A 67 -3.39 -22.19 -3.64
N SER A 68 -3.75 -22.36 -2.37
CA SER A 68 -4.40 -23.55 -1.80
C SER A 68 -5.91 -23.58 -2.08
N ARG A 69 -6.54 -24.72 -1.75
CA ARG A 69 -7.99 -24.93 -1.88
C ARG A 69 -8.85 -23.83 -1.25
N SER A 70 -8.39 -23.21 -0.15
CA SER A 70 -9.12 -22.15 0.55
C SER A 70 -9.25 -20.86 -0.27
N MET A 71 -8.55 -20.75 -1.40
CA MET A 71 -8.68 -19.61 -2.30
C MET A 71 -9.86 -19.72 -3.29
N GLU A 72 -10.53 -20.88 -3.34
CA GLU A 72 -11.74 -21.08 -4.15
C GLU A 72 -13.00 -20.54 -3.46
N ASP A 73 -12.93 -20.29 -2.15
CA ASP A 73 -14.03 -19.73 -1.37
C ASP A 73 -14.46 -18.34 -1.92
N GLN A 74 -15.76 -18.06 -1.80
CA GLN A 74 -16.42 -16.87 -2.37
C GLN A 74 -16.62 -15.72 -1.37
N ASP A 75 -15.83 -15.66 -0.30
CA ASP A 75 -15.87 -14.55 0.67
C ASP A 75 -15.58 -13.20 0.00
N LEU A 76 -14.64 -13.20 -0.95
CA LEU A 76 -14.36 -12.08 -1.84
C LEU A 76 -14.83 -12.44 -3.24
N LYS A 77 -15.58 -11.55 -3.88
CA LYS A 77 -16.15 -11.80 -5.20
C LYS A 77 -15.10 -11.62 -6.33
N PRO A 78 -15.07 -12.50 -7.35
CA PRO A 78 -15.81 -13.76 -7.48
C PRO A 78 -15.26 -14.88 -6.58
N ASN A 79 -13.93 -15.03 -6.53
CA ASN A 79 -13.21 -15.95 -5.64
C ASN A 79 -12.10 -15.19 -4.90
N ARG A 80 -11.65 -15.68 -3.74
CA ARG A 80 -10.53 -15.11 -2.99
C ARG A 80 -9.26 -14.97 -3.84
N LEU A 81 -8.91 -15.95 -4.68
CA LEU A 81 -7.73 -15.86 -5.57
C LEU A 81 -7.85 -14.67 -6.53
N THR A 82 -8.95 -14.60 -7.29
CA THR A 82 -9.13 -13.58 -8.33
C THR A 82 -9.16 -12.18 -7.74
N SER A 83 -9.84 -12.01 -6.59
CA SER A 83 -9.84 -10.75 -5.86
C SER A 83 -8.42 -10.38 -5.40
N THR A 84 -7.69 -11.32 -4.79
CA THR A 84 -6.31 -11.11 -4.32
C THR A 84 -5.35 -10.73 -5.46
N LEU A 85 -5.40 -11.44 -6.59
CA LEU A 85 -4.53 -11.15 -7.73
C LEU A 85 -4.83 -9.79 -8.35
N LYS A 86 -6.11 -9.42 -8.45
CA LYS A 86 -6.51 -8.09 -8.96
C LYS A 86 -6.03 -6.96 -8.06
N LEU A 87 -6.13 -7.14 -6.73
CA LEU A 87 -5.60 -6.15 -5.77
C LEU A 87 -4.06 -6.12 -5.78
N MET A 88 -3.42 -7.26 -6.02
CA MET A 88 -1.97 -7.34 -6.16
C MET A 88 -1.46 -6.64 -7.42
N GLU A 89 -2.19 -6.69 -8.54
CA GLU A 89 -1.85 -5.93 -9.75
C GLU A 89 -1.80 -4.43 -9.44
N HIS A 90 -2.83 -3.91 -8.76
CA HIS A 90 -2.89 -2.52 -8.33
C HIS A 90 -1.79 -2.17 -7.32
N PHE A 91 -1.55 -3.04 -6.33
CA PHE A 91 -0.46 -2.87 -5.37
C PHE A 91 0.90 -2.78 -6.04
N VAL A 92 1.17 -3.61 -7.07
CA VAL A 92 2.44 -3.56 -7.79
C VAL A 92 2.63 -2.21 -8.48
N GLU A 93 1.58 -1.68 -9.13
CA GLU A 93 1.62 -0.36 -9.77
C GLU A 93 1.89 0.75 -8.73
N GLU A 94 1.08 0.83 -7.67
CA GLU A 94 1.25 1.83 -6.61
C GLU A 94 2.59 1.70 -5.87
N TYR A 95 3.07 0.47 -5.69
CA TYR A 95 4.35 0.21 -5.03
C TYR A 95 5.52 0.78 -5.84
N PHE A 96 5.54 0.59 -7.16
CA PHE A 96 6.59 1.11 -8.02
C PHE A 96 6.49 2.62 -8.22
N ASP A 97 5.28 3.19 -8.21
CA ASP A 97 5.07 4.63 -8.27
C ASP A 97 5.65 5.35 -7.03
N GLN A 98 5.43 4.79 -5.84
CA GLN A 98 5.95 5.35 -4.59
C GLN A 98 7.41 4.96 -4.30
N ASN A 99 7.86 3.80 -4.81
CA ASN A 99 9.20 3.25 -4.55
C ASN A 99 9.92 2.80 -5.83
N PRO A 100 10.38 3.71 -6.70
CA PRO A 100 10.93 3.37 -8.02
C PRO A 100 12.25 2.59 -8.00
N ILE A 101 13.01 2.65 -6.89
CA ILE A 101 14.30 1.95 -6.73
C ILE A 101 14.16 0.56 -6.10
N SER A 102 12.96 0.21 -5.67
CA SER A 102 12.68 -1.05 -4.99
C SER A 102 12.50 -2.19 -6.00
N GLN A 103 12.61 -3.43 -5.51
CA GLN A 103 12.40 -4.62 -6.32
C GLN A 103 11.36 -5.52 -5.68
N ILE A 104 10.52 -6.13 -6.50
CA ILE A 104 9.51 -7.11 -6.07
C ILE A 104 9.87 -8.47 -6.67
N GLY A 105 9.68 -9.55 -5.90
CA GLY A 105 9.64 -10.92 -6.38
C GLY A 105 8.34 -11.59 -5.93
N ILE A 106 7.75 -12.45 -6.77
CA ILE A 106 6.47 -13.10 -6.48
C ILE A 106 6.66 -14.61 -6.40
N ILE A 107 6.18 -15.19 -5.31
CA ILE A 107 6.17 -16.63 -5.02
C ILE A 107 4.73 -17.06 -4.82
N THR A 108 4.33 -18.20 -5.36
CA THR A 108 3.05 -18.85 -5.08
C THR A 108 3.26 -20.13 -4.28
N THR A 109 2.33 -20.45 -3.39
CA THR A 109 2.28 -21.76 -2.74
C THR A 109 1.10 -22.57 -3.20
N LYS A 110 1.38 -23.75 -3.76
CA LYS A 110 0.36 -24.69 -4.20
C LYS A 110 0.85 -26.11 -3.90
N ASN A 111 -0.08 -26.99 -3.52
CA ASN A 111 0.18 -28.41 -3.31
C ASN A 111 1.44 -28.71 -2.44
N LYS A 112 1.56 -28.02 -1.29
CA LYS A 112 2.63 -28.16 -0.30
C LYS A 112 4.03 -27.81 -0.82
N ARG A 113 4.09 -27.12 -1.96
CA ARG A 113 5.33 -26.63 -2.59
C ARG A 113 5.24 -25.12 -2.78
N ALA A 114 6.40 -24.51 -2.92
CA ALA A 114 6.53 -23.10 -3.25
C ALA A 114 7.18 -22.97 -4.63
N GLU A 115 6.56 -22.18 -5.49
CA GLU A 115 7.00 -21.93 -6.86
C GLU A 115 7.24 -20.43 -7.05
N LYS A 116 8.36 -20.08 -7.64
CA LYS A 116 8.71 -18.68 -7.91
C LYS A 116 8.04 -18.27 -9.22
N LEU A 117 7.02 -17.42 -9.16
CA LEU A 117 6.36 -16.87 -10.35
C LEU A 117 7.22 -15.83 -11.05
N THR A 118 7.89 -14.97 -10.27
CA THR A 118 8.77 -13.94 -10.84
C THR A 118 9.98 -13.70 -9.95
N ASP A 119 11.14 -13.58 -10.60
CA ASP A 119 12.37 -13.15 -9.95
C ASP A 119 12.29 -11.74 -9.38
N LEU A 120 13.17 -11.46 -8.43
CA LEU A 120 13.32 -10.13 -7.85
C LEU A 120 13.71 -9.15 -8.97
N ALA A 121 12.77 -8.28 -9.35
CA ALA A 121 12.91 -7.38 -10.49
C ALA A 121 12.18 -6.06 -10.24
N GLY A 122 12.67 -4.98 -10.86
CA GLY A 122 12.09 -3.64 -10.77
C GLY A 122 11.11 -3.27 -11.90
N ASN A 123 10.75 -4.22 -12.77
CA ASN A 123 9.85 -3.94 -13.90
C ASN A 123 8.40 -4.35 -13.56
N PRO A 124 7.45 -3.40 -13.39
CA PRO A 124 6.07 -3.71 -13.05
C PRO A 124 5.39 -4.60 -14.09
N LYS A 125 5.68 -4.39 -15.39
CA LYS A 125 5.01 -5.13 -16.47
C LYS A 125 5.25 -6.63 -16.39
N LYS A 126 6.45 -7.06 -15.98
CA LYS A 126 6.79 -8.48 -15.84
C LYS A 126 5.93 -9.14 -14.76
N HIS A 127 5.75 -8.45 -13.64
CA HIS A 127 4.95 -8.92 -12.51
C HIS A 127 3.46 -8.95 -12.83
N ILE A 128 2.92 -7.90 -13.45
CA ILE A 128 1.51 -7.83 -13.85
C ILE A 128 1.15 -8.96 -14.84
N VAL A 129 2.02 -9.23 -15.83
CA VAL A 129 1.80 -10.34 -16.78
C VAL A 129 1.81 -11.69 -16.05
N ALA A 130 2.70 -11.88 -15.09
CA ALA A 130 2.74 -13.11 -14.29
C ALA A 130 1.50 -13.28 -13.40
N LEU A 131 0.99 -12.20 -12.80
CA LEU A 131 -0.24 -12.20 -12.00
C LEU A 131 -1.47 -12.53 -12.85
N LYS A 132 -1.61 -11.92 -14.04
CA LYS A 132 -2.69 -12.24 -14.98
C LYS A 132 -2.68 -13.71 -15.39
N LYS A 133 -1.49 -14.25 -15.65
CA LYS A 133 -1.33 -15.69 -15.94
C LYS A 133 -1.68 -16.58 -14.74
N ALA A 134 -1.48 -16.11 -13.52
CA ALA A 134 -1.79 -16.86 -12.31
C ALA A 134 -3.29 -16.96 -12.01
N VAL A 135 -4.14 -16.12 -12.63
CA VAL A 135 -5.61 -16.18 -12.47
C VAL A 135 -6.17 -17.51 -12.99
N ASP A 136 -5.61 -18.03 -14.08
CA ASP A 136 -6.02 -19.30 -14.69
C ASP A 136 -5.45 -20.52 -13.94
N SER A 137 -4.61 -20.31 -12.91
CA SER A 137 -4.05 -21.41 -12.12
C SER A 137 -5.10 -21.99 -11.19
N THR A 138 -5.27 -23.30 -11.25
CA THR A 138 -6.14 -24.03 -10.32
C THR A 138 -5.62 -23.95 -8.88
N CYS A 139 -6.50 -23.79 -7.90
CA CYS A 139 -6.15 -23.72 -6.48
C CYS A 139 -6.21 -25.12 -5.88
N VAL A 140 -5.07 -25.82 -5.77
CA VAL A 140 -5.06 -27.23 -5.35
C VAL A 140 -4.12 -27.46 -4.19
N GLY A 141 -4.58 -28.27 -3.23
CA GLY A 141 -3.80 -28.71 -2.09
C GLY A 141 -3.71 -27.67 -0.98
N GLU A 142 -2.67 -27.80 -0.18
CA GLU A 142 -2.42 -27.01 1.04
C GLU A 142 -1.18 -26.14 0.85
N PRO A 143 -1.06 -25.00 1.56
CA PRO A 143 0.11 -24.13 1.43
C PRO A 143 1.30 -24.65 2.25
N SER A 144 2.50 -24.31 1.80
CA SER A 144 3.75 -24.54 2.54
C SER A 144 4.49 -23.22 2.76
N LEU A 145 4.49 -22.77 4.01
CA LEU A 145 5.14 -21.53 4.42
C LEU A 145 6.66 -21.71 4.51
N TYR A 146 7.13 -22.85 5.03
CA TYR A 146 8.56 -23.18 5.13
C TYR A 146 9.26 -23.10 3.78
N ASN A 147 8.71 -23.74 2.74
CA ASN A 147 9.31 -23.76 1.42
C ASN A 147 9.38 -22.35 0.80
N SER A 148 8.33 -21.54 0.99
CA SER A 148 8.27 -20.17 0.47
C SER A 148 9.29 -19.26 1.12
N LEU A 149 9.34 -19.29 2.45
CA LEU A 149 10.28 -18.52 3.24
C LEU A 149 11.72 -18.96 2.93
N ASN A 150 11.95 -20.25 2.70
CA ASN A 150 13.28 -20.75 2.33
C ASN A 150 13.72 -20.22 0.95
N ILE A 151 12.85 -20.24 -0.07
CA ILE A 151 13.16 -19.68 -1.41
C ILE A 151 13.46 -18.18 -1.32
N ALA A 152 12.63 -17.44 -0.58
CA ALA A 152 12.83 -16.01 -0.37
C ALA A 152 14.14 -15.74 0.39
N MET A 153 14.39 -16.47 1.48
CA MET A 153 15.61 -16.36 2.30
C MET A 153 16.87 -16.62 1.48
N GLN A 154 16.89 -17.66 0.63
CA GLN A 154 18.05 -17.97 -0.22
C GLN A 154 18.39 -16.81 -1.15
N THR A 155 17.37 -16.13 -1.71
CA THR A 155 17.59 -14.96 -2.57
C THR A 155 18.03 -13.74 -1.74
N LEU A 156 17.36 -13.48 -0.62
CA LEU A 156 17.61 -12.31 0.23
C LEU A 156 18.95 -12.37 0.98
N LYS A 157 19.51 -13.57 1.20
CA LYS A 157 20.82 -13.74 1.87
C LYS A 157 21.96 -13.07 1.11
N HIS A 158 21.88 -13.02 -0.21
CA HIS A 158 22.90 -12.41 -1.07
C HIS A 158 22.74 -10.90 -1.21
N MET A 159 21.62 -10.34 -0.73
CA MET A 159 21.37 -8.91 -0.78
C MET A 159 22.18 -8.20 0.32
N PRO A 160 22.73 -7.02 0.03
CA PRO A 160 23.60 -6.31 0.96
C PRO A 160 22.83 -5.85 2.20
N ALA A 161 23.54 -5.63 3.31
CA ALA A 161 22.93 -5.34 4.62
C ALA A 161 22.24 -3.96 4.72
N HIS A 162 22.54 -3.04 3.80
CA HIS A 162 21.96 -1.69 3.76
C HIS A 162 20.56 -1.64 3.13
N THR A 163 20.11 -2.72 2.48
CA THR A 163 18.77 -2.80 1.91
C THR A 163 17.80 -3.44 2.89
N SER A 164 16.54 -2.98 2.87
CA SER A 164 15.51 -3.65 3.65
C SER A 164 15.13 -4.95 2.95
N LYS A 165 15.12 -6.03 3.72
CA LYS A 165 14.75 -7.37 3.28
C LYS A 165 13.38 -7.68 3.86
N GLU A 166 12.37 -7.68 3.00
CA GLU A 166 10.97 -7.76 3.40
C GLU A 166 10.29 -8.93 2.71
N ILE A 167 9.42 -9.64 3.45
CA ILE A 167 8.55 -10.67 2.92
C ILE A 167 7.12 -10.32 3.33
N LEU A 168 6.21 -10.23 2.36
CA LEU A 168 4.77 -10.07 2.56
C LEU A 168 4.08 -11.37 2.17
N VAL A 169 3.40 -12.01 3.12
CA VAL A 169 2.67 -13.26 2.89
C VAL A 169 1.18 -12.99 2.91
N ILE A 170 0.49 -13.34 1.82
CA ILE A 170 -0.97 -13.35 1.77
C ILE A 170 -1.41 -14.79 2.01
N PHE A 171 -1.98 -15.02 3.19
CA PHE A 171 -2.29 -16.35 3.69
C PHE A 171 -3.80 -16.54 3.79
N SER A 172 -4.32 -17.58 3.14
CA SER A 172 -5.76 -17.90 3.13
C SER A 172 -6.09 -19.04 4.07
N SER A 173 -5.29 -20.10 4.02
CA SER A 173 -5.54 -21.30 4.81
C SER A 173 -5.44 -21.07 6.31
N LEU A 174 -6.08 -21.94 7.09
CA LEU A 174 -5.93 -21.97 8.55
C LEU A 174 -4.75 -22.86 8.98
N THR A 175 -4.32 -23.76 8.10
CA THR A 175 -3.26 -24.73 8.33
C THR A 175 -2.11 -24.48 7.36
N THR A 176 -0.90 -24.75 7.82
CA THR A 176 0.29 -24.83 6.96
C THR A 176 0.87 -26.23 7.05
N CYS A 177 1.27 -26.77 5.91
CA CYS A 177 1.73 -28.16 5.79
C CYS A 177 3.17 -28.17 5.33
N ASP A 178 4.07 -28.03 6.31
CA ASP A 178 5.50 -27.90 6.08
C ASP A 178 6.28 -29.18 6.42
N PRO A 179 7.35 -29.49 5.67
CA PRO A 179 8.14 -30.71 5.90
C PRO A 179 9.11 -30.61 7.08
N ALA A 180 9.43 -29.40 7.55
CA ALA A 180 10.44 -29.15 8.56
C ALA A 180 9.96 -28.12 9.60
N ASN A 181 10.72 -27.97 10.68
CA ASN A 181 10.36 -27.09 11.79
C ASN A 181 10.49 -25.60 11.41
N ILE A 182 9.36 -24.91 11.32
CA ILE A 182 9.32 -23.49 10.99
C ILE A 182 9.94 -22.60 12.08
N TYR A 183 9.94 -23.01 13.36
CA TYR A 183 10.48 -22.20 14.44
C TYR A 183 12.01 -22.00 14.34
N GLU A 184 12.72 -22.97 13.78
CA GLU A 184 14.16 -22.85 13.49
C GLU A 184 14.41 -21.89 12.33
N LEU A 185 13.55 -21.93 11.31
CA LEU A 185 13.59 -20.99 10.21
C LEU A 185 13.32 -19.56 10.68
N ILE A 186 12.36 -19.34 11.58
CA ILE A 186 12.07 -18.03 12.18
C ILE A 186 13.31 -17.44 12.85
N LYS A 187 14.03 -18.25 13.65
CA LYS A 187 15.29 -17.82 14.28
C LYS A 187 16.35 -17.45 13.24
N THR A 188 16.45 -18.23 12.16
CA THR A 188 17.38 -17.98 11.06
C THR A 188 17.04 -16.68 10.31
N LEU A 189 15.76 -16.42 10.04
CA LEU A 189 15.28 -15.19 9.40
C LEU A 189 15.58 -13.96 10.26
N ASN A 190 15.38 -14.06 11.57
CA ASN A 190 15.72 -12.99 12.51
C ASN A 190 17.24 -12.71 12.52
N GLY A 191 18.08 -13.75 12.52
CA GLY A 191 19.54 -13.61 12.39
C GLY A 191 19.99 -12.94 11.10
N LEU A 192 19.25 -13.14 10.00
CA LEU A 192 19.49 -12.47 8.71
C LEU A 192 18.86 -11.07 8.60
N LYS A 193 18.17 -10.60 9.64
CA LYS A 193 17.41 -9.34 9.69
C LYS A 193 16.39 -9.23 8.55
N ILE A 194 15.66 -10.32 8.28
CA ILE A 194 14.57 -10.35 7.29
C ILE A 194 13.24 -10.11 8.03
N ARG A 195 12.52 -9.07 7.63
CA ARG A 195 11.22 -8.73 8.20
C ARG A 195 10.11 -9.47 7.45
N VAL A 196 9.25 -10.19 8.15
CA VAL A 196 8.13 -10.93 7.55
C VAL A 196 6.81 -10.38 8.06
N SER A 197 5.97 -9.90 7.16
CA SER A 197 4.59 -9.46 7.46
C SER A 197 3.60 -10.39 6.78
N VAL A 198 2.44 -10.61 7.41
CA VAL A 198 1.44 -11.55 6.92
C VAL A 198 0.06 -10.87 6.96
N ILE A 199 -0.68 -11.02 5.87
CA ILE A 199 -2.10 -10.66 5.79
C ILE A 199 -2.89 -11.98 5.72
N GLY A 200 -3.71 -12.24 6.75
CA GLY A 200 -4.62 -13.38 6.80
C GLY A 200 -5.98 -13.04 6.17
N LEU A 201 -6.50 -13.90 5.28
CA LEU A 201 -7.78 -13.64 4.60
C LEU A 201 -9.03 -13.95 5.43
N SER A 202 -8.95 -14.77 6.49
CA SER A 202 -10.15 -15.17 7.24
C SER A 202 -9.92 -15.21 8.74
N ALA A 203 -8.82 -15.83 9.18
CA ALA A 203 -8.53 -15.95 10.59
C ALA A 203 -7.07 -15.73 10.92
N GLU A 204 -6.83 -15.50 12.20
CA GLU A 204 -5.48 -15.43 12.76
C GLU A 204 -4.90 -16.84 12.97
N VAL A 205 -3.70 -17.06 12.43
CA VAL A 205 -2.96 -18.32 12.61
C VAL A 205 -1.79 -18.10 13.55
N ARG A 206 -1.79 -18.84 14.68
CA ARG A 206 -0.83 -18.66 15.78
C ARG A 206 0.63 -18.71 15.33
N VAL A 207 0.97 -19.60 14.40
CA VAL A 207 2.35 -19.73 13.86
C VAL A 207 2.76 -18.44 13.13
N CYS A 208 1.87 -17.86 12.32
CA CYS A 208 2.11 -16.61 11.62
C CYS A 208 2.20 -15.41 12.58
N THR A 209 1.39 -15.41 13.65
CA THR A 209 1.50 -14.42 14.74
C THR A 209 2.88 -14.46 15.41
N ILE A 210 3.42 -15.65 15.67
CA ILE A 210 4.76 -15.79 16.25
C ILE A 210 5.83 -15.34 15.24
N LEU A 211 5.73 -15.78 13.98
CA LEU A 211 6.64 -15.39 12.90
C LEU A 211 6.78 -13.87 12.74
N THR A 212 5.64 -13.17 12.69
CA THR A 212 5.60 -11.71 12.53
C THR A 212 6.14 -10.98 13.77
N ARG A 213 5.79 -11.43 14.97
CA ARG A 213 6.32 -10.85 16.23
C ARG A 213 7.82 -11.01 16.37
N GLU A 214 8.35 -12.18 16.05
CA GLU A 214 9.80 -12.48 16.15
C GLU A 214 10.63 -11.74 15.09
N THR A 215 10.06 -11.50 13.90
CA THR A 215 10.76 -10.80 12.80
C THR A 215 10.52 -9.29 12.78
N GLY A 216 9.68 -8.76 13.68
CA GLY A 216 9.31 -7.34 13.73
C GLY A 216 8.40 -6.89 12.57
N GLY A 217 7.66 -7.82 11.97
CA GLY A 217 6.65 -7.54 10.97
C GLY A 217 5.25 -7.37 11.54
N LEU A 218 4.26 -7.19 10.65
CA LEU A 218 2.86 -6.98 11.02
C LEU A 218 2.02 -8.20 10.67
N TYR A 219 1.06 -8.53 11.53
CA TYR A 219 0.03 -9.54 11.26
C TYR A 219 -1.34 -8.87 11.29
N ASN A 220 -2.03 -8.86 10.16
CA ASN A 220 -3.36 -8.28 10.05
C ASN A 220 -4.32 -9.29 9.41
N VAL A 221 -5.58 -9.28 9.84
CA VAL A 221 -6.64 -10.11 9.26
C VAL A 221 -7.59 -9.20 8.49
N ILE A 222 -7.94 -9.59 7.27
CA ILE A 222 -8.89 -8.82 6.47
C ILE A 222 -10.31 -8.94 7.06
N LEU A 223 -11.14 -7.95 6.77
CA LEU A 223 -12.56 -7.98 7.12
C LEU A 223 -13.40 -7.94 5.84
N ASP A 224 -13.00 -7.07 4.92
CA ASP A 224 -13.66 -6.80 3.66
C ASP A 224 -12.64 -6.40 2.59
N GLU A 225 -13.09 -6.23 1.34
CA GLU A 225 -12.22 -5.84 0.22
C GLU A 225 -11.58 -4.46 0.43
N SER A 226 -12.28 -3.51 1.07
CA SER A 226 -11.74 -2.17 1.29
C SER A 226 -10.66 -2.19 2.36
N HIS A 227 -10.88 -2.90 3.48
CA HIS A 227 -9.84 -3.12 4.48
C HIS A 227 -8.62 -3.85 3.89
N PHE A 228 -8.82 -4.81 2.99
CA PHE A 228 -7.70 -5.49 2.34
C PHE A 228 -6.85 -4.52 1.49
N LYS A 229 -7.49 -3.62 0.73
CA LYS A 229 -6.79 -2.54 0.00
C LYS A 229 -5.98 -1.64 0.94
N GLU A 230 -6.57 -1.24 2.08
CA GLU A 230 -5.88 -0.42 3.07
C GLU A 230 -4.65 -1.11 3.66
N LEU A 231 -4.75 -2.41 3.94
CA LEU A 231 -3.62 -3.21 4.45
C LEU A 231 -2.49 -3.31 3.43
N LEU A 232 -2.80 -3.46 2.14
CA LEU A 232 -1.80 -3.44 1.08
C LEU A 232 -1.13 -2.06 0.97
N LEU A 233 -1.91 -0.98 1.02
CA LEU A 233 -1.41 0.39 0.96
C LEU A 233 -0.49 0.72 2.15
N LEU A 234 -0.75 0.15 3.34
CA LEU A 234 0.16 0.28 4.49
C LEU A 234 1.55 -0.30 4.18
N HIS A 235 1.63 -1.37 3.39
CA HIS A 235 2.90 -1.99 2.99
C HIS A 235 3.57 -1.31 1.79
N VAL A 236 2.85 -0.46 1.05
CA VAL A 236 3.46 0.42 0.03
C VAL A 236 4.39 1.43 0.68
N LYS A 237 4.00 1.98 1.84
CA LYS A 237 4.85 2.90 2.60
C LYS A 237 6.07 2.16 3.17
N PRO A 238 7.29 2.72 3.06
CA PRO A 238 8.47 2.09 3.61
C PRO A 238 8.34 1.97 5.13
N PRO A 239 8.59 0.79 5.72
CA PRO A 239 8.59 0.66 7.16
C PRO A 239 9.74 1.45 7.80
N PRO A 240 9.60 1.83 9.09
CA PRO A 240 10.70 2.42 9.84
C PRO A 240 11.88 1.44 9.89
N ALA A 241 13.07 1.95 9.55
CA ALA A 241 14.31 1.21 9.64
C ALA A 241 14.63 0.91 11.11
N THR A 242 15.04 -0.33 11.37
CA THR A 242 15.55 -0.70 12.69
C THR A 242 16.91 -0.04 12.91
N SER A 243 17.23 0.34 14.15
CA SER A 243 18.52 0.95 14.51
C SER A 243 19.74 0.11 14.08
N ALA A 244 19.56 -1.20 13.88
CA ALA A 244 20.58 -2.14 13.46
C ALA A 244 20.83 -2.19 11.94
N SER A 245 20.11 -1.41 11.13
CA SER A 245 20.32 -1.33 9.68
C SER A 245 21.53 -0.47 9.34
N GLU A 246 22.40 -0.96 8.47
CA GLU A 246 23.62 -0.26 8.10
C GLU A 246 23.32 0.91 7.15
N CYS A 247 23.87 2.08 7.45
CA CYS A 247 23.81 3.26 6.57
C CYS A 247 25.11 3.35 5.76
N SER A 248 25.18 2.66 4.63
CA SER A 248 26.32 2.76 3.70
C SER A 248 25.99 3.69 2.53
N LEU A 249 26.93 4.57 2.18
CA LEU A 249 26.87 5.36 0.96
C LEU A 249 27.06 4.45 -0.27
N ILE A 250 26.11 4.46 -1.19
CA ILE A 250 26.15 3.68 -2.42
C ILE A 250 26.59 4.58 -3.58
N ARG A 251 27.50 4.07 -4.41
CA ARG A 251 27.85 4.75 -5.67
C ARG A 251 26.69 4.62 -6.65
N MET A 252 25.95 5.71 -6.86
CA MET A 252 24.87 5.77 -7.84
C MET A 252 25.41 6.29 -9.18
N GLY A 253 25.14 5.56 -10.27
CA GLY A 253 25.44 6.02 -11.62
C GLY A 253 24.33 6.95 -12.10
N ILE A 254 24.62 8.24 -12.28
CA ILE A 254 23.70 9.17 -12.92
C ILE A 254 23.91 9.04 -14.43
N LEU A 255 22.90 8.55 -15.15
CA LEU A 255 22.96 8.46 -16.61
C LEU A 255 22.80 9.86 -17.20
N THR A 256 23.74 10.27 -18.05
CA THR A 256 23.58 11.48 -18.87
C THR A 256 22.91 11.08 -20.16
N VAL A 257 21.74 11.64 -20.45
CA VAL A 257 21.06 11.40 -21.73
C VAL A 257 21.88 12.10 -22.81
N LEU A 258 22.61 11.34 -23.62
CA LEU A 258 23.37 11.85 -24.76
C LEU A 258 22.45 11.91 -25.98
N VAL A 259 22.21 13.10 -26.49
CA VAL A 259 21.53 13.32 -27.77
C VAL A 259 22.60 13.45 -28.85
N SER A 260 22.83 12.39 -29.64
CA SER A 260 23.74 12.45 -30.80
C SER A 260 22.96 12.83 -32.07
N GLN A 261 23.29 13.95 -32.70
CA GLN A 261 22.88 14.25 -34.07
C GLN A 261 23.78 13.49 -35.05
N SER A 262 23.22 12.53 -35.79
CA SER A 262 23.82 12.02 -37.02
C SER A 262 22.77 12.02 -38.13
N CYS A 263 23.11 12.69 -39.23
CA CYS A 263 22.31 12.94 -40.40
C CYS A 263 21.93 11.67 -41.19
N LEU A 264 20.78 11.78 -41.88
CA LEU A 264 20.20 10.88 -42.89
C LEU A 264 19.26 9.78 -42.36
N SER A 265 18.00 9.90 -42.78
CA SER A 265 16.84 9.01 -42.55
C SER A 265 16.37 8.79 -41.10
N GLY A 266 15.36 9.57 -40.70
CA GLY A 266 14.12 8.98 -40.18
C GLY A 266 13.99 8.67 -38.69
N ASP A 267 14.99 8.08 -38.02
CA ASP A 267 14.78 7.38 -36.74
C ASP A 267 15.62 7.92 -35.57
N ILE A 268 14.96 8.51 -34.55
CA ILE A 268 15.59 9.00 -33.30
C ILE A 268 15.84 7.85 -32.35
N THR A 269 17.08 7.40 -32.24
CA THR A 269 17.39 6.22 -31.44
C THR A 269 18.04 6.59 -30.12
N VAL A 270 17.33 6.33 -29.01
CA VAL A 270 17.84 6.53 -27.65
C VAL A 270 18.86 5.44 -27.36
N LEU A 271 20.11 5.83 -27.07
CA LEU A 271 21.15 4.93 -26.58
C LEU A 271 21.29 5.14 -25.07
N ASN A 272 20.99 4.11 -24.29
CA ASN A 272 21.36 4.06 -22.88
C ASN A 272 22.86 3.74 -22.79
N ALA A 273 23.68 4.74 -22.45
CA ALA A 273 25.09 4.54 -22.19
C ALA A 273 25.32 4.47 -20.67
N SER A 274 25.55 3.26 -20.15
CA SER A 274 26.20 3.08 -18.85
C SER A 274 27.66 3.56 -18.99
N PRO A 275 28.28 4.15 -17.94
CA PRO A 275 29.70 4.49 -17.98
C PRO A 275 30.62 3.28 -18.27
N ASN A 276 30.09 2.05 -18.24
CA ASN A 276 30.86 0.82 -18.41
C ASN A 276 30.40 -0.15 -19.52
N THR A 277 29.43 0.14 -20.40
CA THR A 277 29.10 -0.80 -21.51
C THR A 277 28.23 -0.24 -22.66
N GLN A 278 28.51 -0.66 -23.89
CA GLN A 278 27.89 -0.23 -25.18
C GLN A 278 26.50 -0.85 -25.49
N SER A 279 25.64 -0.03 -26.12
CA SER A 279 24.59 -0.34 -27.13
C SER A 279 23.18 -0.86 -26.71
N SER A 280 22.12 -0.13 -27.10
CA SER A 280 21.11 -0.51 -28.12
C SER A 280 19.92 0.48 -28.19
N ARG A 281 19.25 0.58 -29.36
CA ARG A 281 18.43 1.69 -29.90
C ARG A 281 16.92 1.42 -29.99
N TRP A 282 16.06 2.39 -29.64
CA TRP A 282 14.65 2.49 -30.12
C TRP A 282 14.14 3.95 -30.21
N SER A 283 13.16 4.22 -31.09
CA SER A 283 12.69 5.56 -31.51
C SER A 283 11.19 5.83 -31.36
N VAL A 284 10.82 7.00 -30.79
CA VAL A 284 9.49 7.65 -30.96
C VAL A 284 9.65 9.19 -30.94
N LYS A 285 9.00 9.91 -31.86
CA LYS A 285 8.97 11.39 -32.00
C LYS A 285 7.70 12.01 -31.40
N CYS A 286 7.79 13.20 -30.80
CA CYS A 286 6.84 14.31 -30.99
C CYS A 286 7.44 15.64 -30.50
N ALA A 287 6.86 16.77 -30.93
CA ALA A 287 7.47 18.08 -31.17
C ALA A 287 6.85 19.25 -30.37
N VAL A 288 7.52 20.42 -30.49
CA VAL A 288 7.10 21.81 -30.19
C VAL A 288 7.14 22.19 -28.69
N GLY A 289 7.63 23.35 -28.22
CA GLY A 289 8.03 24.67 -28.75
C GLY A 289 7.87 25.69 -27.60
N ALA A 290 8.68 26.75 -27.56
CA ALA A 290 9.10 27.43 -26.32
C ALA A 290 8.40 28.77 -25.96
N GLN A 291 8.50 29.15 -24.66
CA GLN A 291 8.52 30.50 -24.02
C GLN A 291 7.19 31.30 -23.96
N ARG A 292 6.83 32.07 -22.91
CA ARG A 292 7.57 33.07 -22.09
C ARG A 292 6.75 33.43 -20.82
N PHE A 293 7.39 33.79 -19.71
CA PHE A 293 6.75 34.30 -18.48
C PHE A 293 6.72 35.84 -18.44
N SER A 294 5.67 36.40 -17.84
CA SER A 294 5.51 37.84 -17.54
C SER A 294 5.23 38.03 -16.05
N VAL A 295 5.90 39.01 -15.44
CA VAL A 295 5.78 39.47 -14.06
C VAL A 295 4.69 40.54 -13.97
N ILE A 296 3.88 40.54 -12.90
CA ILE A 296 3.14 41.73 -12.43
C ILE A 296 3.21 41.80 -10.90
N CYS A 297 3.54 43.00 -10.41
CA CYS A 297 3.61 43.44 -9.01
C CYS A 297 2.25 44.03 -8.57
N GLY A 298 1.88 43.94 -7.28
CA GLY A 298 0.68 44.61 -6.77
C GLY A 298 0.37 44.40 -5.28
N GLU A 299 0.89 45.32 -4.47
CA GLU A 299 0.35 45.97 -3.26
C GLU A 299 -0.36 45.24 -2.08
N MET A 300 -0.07 45.85 -0.93
CA MET A 300 -0.35 45.52 0.47
C MET A 300 -1.74 46.00 0.91
N THR A 301 -2.48 45.24 1.73
CA THR A 301 -3.58 45.77 2.56
C THR A 301 -3.94 44.88 3.77
N VAL A 302 -3.79 45.51 4.95
CA VAL A 302 -4.65 45.48 6.15
C VAL A 302 -5.07 44.14 6.76
N LEU A 303 -4.46 43.86 7.92
CA LEU A 303 -4.89 42.92 8.94
C LEU A 303 -6.37 43.10 9.32
N THR A 304 -7.19 42.12 8.97
CA THR A 304 -8.51 41.91 9.56
C THR A 304 -8.57 40.49 10.12
N VAL A 305 -8.99 40.38 11.37
CA VAL A 305 -9.22 39.09 12.06
C VAL A 305 -10.30 38.33 11.29
N ARG A 306 -9.89 37.35 10.47
CA ARG A 306 -10.80 36.63 9.56
C ARG A 306 -11.45 35.45 10.26
N VAL A 307 -12.77 35.50 10.36
CA VAL A 307 -13.63 34.32 10.42
C VAL A 307 -13.50 33.65 9.05
N TYR A 308 -12.83 32.51 8.97
CA TYR A 308 -12.58 31.81 7.70
C TYR A 308 -13.91 31.25 7.15
N ARG A 309 -14.46 31.91 6.13
CA ARG A 309 -15.65 31.43 5.39
C ARG A 309 -15.32 30.55 4.19
N PHE A 310 -14.07 30.60 3.71
CA PHE A 310 -13.65 29.94 2.48
C PHE A 310 -12.43 29.06 2.71
N CYS A 311 -12.35 27.97 1.98
CA CYS A 311 -11.18 27.09 1.91
C CYS A 311 -10.05 27.77 1.13
N GLU A 312 -8.82 27.73 1.64
CA GLU A 312 -7.68 28.37 0.98
C GLU A 312 -7.28 27.66 -0.32
N ALA A 313 -7.48 26.34 -0.43
CA ALA A 313 -7.07 25.57 -1.61
C ALA A 313 -8.08 25.66 -2.76
N CYS A 314 -9.37 25.43 -2.51
CA CYS A 314 -10.40 25.42 -3.55
C CYS A 314 -11.24 26.71 -3.63
N GLN A 315 -11.03 27.66 -2.72
CA GLN A 315 -11.84 28.89 -2.58
C GLN A 315 -13.34 28.64 -2.39
N GLY A 316 -13.75 27.39 -2.12
CA GLY A 316 -15.13 27.01 -1.83
C GLY A 316 -15.58 27.46 -0.44
N GLU A 317 -16.87 27.72 -0.30
CA GLU A 317 -17.49 28.08 0.98
C GLU A 317 -17.51 26.88 1.93
N LEU A 318 -17.06 27.08 3.17
CA LEU A 318 -17.02 26.05 4.20
C LEU A 318 -18.40 25.90 4.83
N LYS A 319 -19.18 24.94 4.31
CA LYS A 319 -20.53 24.60 4.81
C LYS A 319 -20.51 23.57 5.93
N ASP A 320 -19.44 22.80 6.04
CA ASP A 320 -19.31 21.69 7.00
C ASP A 320 -18.89 22.18 8.39
N LYS A 321 -19.35 21.48 9.43
CA LYS A 321 -18.95 21.76 10.84
C LYS A 321 -17.48 21.40 11.11
N SER A 322 -16.88 20.55 10.27
CA SER A 322 -15.48 20.10 10.36
C SER A 322 -14.58 20.93 9.46
N VAL A 323 -13.81 21.83 10.06
CA VAL A 323 -12.88 22.72 9.37
C VAL A 323 -11.45 22.34 9.76
N PHE A 324 -10.55 22.19 8.79
CA PHE A 324 -9.19 21.71 9.02
C PHE A 324 -8.17 22.84 8.93
N THR A 325 -7.25 22.89 9.90
CA THR A 325 -6.23 23.95 9.98
C THR A 325 -4.83 23.35 9.96
N CYS A 326 -3.96 23.86 9.09
CA CYS A 326 -2.57 23.43 9.02
C CYS A 326 -1.77 23.89 10.26
N LEU A 327 -0.93 23.03 10.82
CA LEU A 327 -0.11 23.35 12.01
C LEU A 327 1.01 24.36 11.73
N ALA A 328 1.54 24.40 10.51
CA ALA A 328 2.64 25.28 10.12
C ALA A 328 2.13 26.66 9.66
N CYS A 329 1.35 26.71 8.58
CA CYS A 329 0.88 27.98 8.01
C CYS A 329 -0.43 28.51 8.63
N LYS A 330 -1.09 27.75 9.51
CA LYS A 330 -2.38 28.11 10.15
C LYS A 330 -3.53 28.43 9.19
N LYS A 331 -3.39 28.05 7.91
CA LYS A 331 -4.44 28.22 6.90
C LYS A 331 -5.51 27.13 7.01
N VAL A 332 -6.70 27.45 6.52
CA VAL A 332 -7.91 26.63 6.67
C VAL A 332 -8.27 25.92 5.35
N PHE A 333 -8.62 24.64 5.46
CA PHE A 333 -8.96 23.76 4.34
C PHE A 333 -10.30 23.04 4.59
N CYS A 334 -11.04 22.79 3.51
CA CYS A 334 -12.21 21.91 3.53
C CYS A 334 -11.79 20.43 3.58
N VAL A 335 -12.76 19.54 3.82
CA VAL A 335 -12.53 18.09 3.92
C VAL A 335 -11.91 17.51 2.65
N GLU A 336 -12.45 17.85 1.48
CA GLU A 336 -11.94 17.35 0.20
C GLU A 336 -10.50 17.79 -0.07
N CYS A 337 -10.18 19.05 0.24
CA CYS A 337 -8.83 19.58 0.08
C CYS A 337 -7.86 18.94 1.08
N ASP A 338 -8.29 18.67 2.31
CA ASP A 338 -7.47 17.97 3.30
C ASP A 338 -7.11 16.55 2.81
N ILE A 339 -8.07 15.79 2.29
CA ILE A 339 -7.82 14.47 1.70
C ILE A 339 -6.84 14.59 0.54
N PHE A 340 -7.08 15.50 -0.41
CA PHE A 340 -6.22 15.67 -1.58
C PHE A 340 -4.78 16.07 -1.21
N ILE A 341 -4.62 16.91 -0.18
CA ILE A 341 -3.31 17.30 0.33
C ILE A 341 -2.56 16.10 0.91
N HIS A 342 -3.24 15.24 1.67
CA HIS A 342 -2.59 14.10 2.32
C HIS A 342 -2.36 12.90 1.39
N ASP A 343 -3.25 12.67 0.42
CA ASP A 343 -3.20 11.51 -0.47
C ASP A 343 -2.41 11.75 -1.76
N THR A 344 -2.42 12.98 -2.30
CA THR A 344 -1.82 13.27 -3.62
C THR A 344 -0.67 14.27 -3.54
N LEU A 345 -0.87 15.42 -2.89
CA LEU A 345 0.16 16.47 -2.89
C LEU A 345 1.28 16.20 -1.89
N HIS A 346 0.98 15.50 -0.79
CA HIS A 346 1.84 15.25 0.36
C HIS A 346 2.52 16.50 0.96
N CYS A 347 2.13 17.70 0.52
CA CYS A 347 2.65 18.99 0.92
C CYS A 347 1.50 20.00 0.99
N CYS A 348 1.48 20.83 2.04
CA CYS A 348 0.45 21.86 2.18
C CYS A 348 0.73 23.01 1.19
N PRO A 349 -0.22 23.36 0.28
CA PRO A 349 -0.05 24.48 -0.65
C PRO A 349 0.17 25.82 0.05
N GLY A 350 -0.41 25.98 1.24
CA GLY A 350 -0.24 27.17 2.07
C GLY A 350 1.20 27.38 2.55
N CYS A 351 1.89 26.30 2.92
CA CYS A 351 3.30 26.37 3.34
C CYS A 351 4.23 26.66 2.16
N MET A 352 3.96 26.04 1.00
CA MET A 352 4.77 26.29 -0.22
C MET A 352 4.76 27.76 -0.66
N GLN A 353 3.65 28.47 -0.40
CA GLN A 353 3.55 29.90 -0.69
C GLN A 353 4.29 30.77 0.34
N THR A 354 4.41 30.32 1.59
CA THR A 354 5.07 31.07 2.66
C THR A 354 6.57 30.81 2.73
N ASP A 355 7.04 29.62 2.34
CA ASP A 355 8.47 29.23 2.38
C ASP A 355 9.32 29.96 1.33
N GLY A 356 8.69 30.62 0.35
CA GLY A 356 9.37 31.50 -0.61
C GLY A 356 9.54 32.95 -0.15
N ALA A 357 9.11 33.30 1.06
CA ALA A 357 9.09 34.67 1.59
C ALA A 357 10.08 34.93 2.74
N SER A 358 11.07 34.05 2.93
CA SER A 358 12.16 34.23 3.92
C SER A 358 13.46 34.66 3.27
#